data_AF-A0A6L9K7W4-F1
#
_entry.id   AF-A0A6L9K7W4-F1
#
_cell.length_a   1.000
_cell.length_b   1.000
_cell.length_c   1.000
_cell.angle_alpha   90.00
_cell.angle_beta   90.00
_cell.angle_gamma   90.00
#
_symmetry.space_group_name_H-M   'P 1'
#
loop_
_entity.id
_entity.type
_entity.pdbx_description
1 polymer ?
#
loop_
_entity_poly.entity_id
_entity_poly.type
_entity_poly.pdbx_seq_one_letter_code
_entity_poly.pdbx_strand_id
1 'polypeptide(L)'
;MKKNKISFETRFWAGFVTENPFEAFDAIFDFAHLDYYKHNLSEAVLYCYKRKVYKQDNPCNVFVFYTAVTSFLKVCYCLKDKSKKWKVKESSRCEKVFHLSSLTKEEYNDPFLVLQNAFTENTLQEFEFFLSEIVELSLSPYAGDYESDLTTPYIHLIKMLDAGELMRERGVERIKKTDQIKPVTE
;
A
#
# COMPACT_ATOMS: atom_id res chain seq x y z
N MET A 1 14.60 -18.98 -17.55
CA MET A 1 13.77 -17.79 -17.84
C MET A 1 14.17 -16.69 -16.86
N LYS A 2 14.65 -15.54 -17.33
CA LYS A 2 14.92 -14.40 -16.44
C LYS A 2 13.60 -14.03 -15.78
N LYS A 3 13.56 -13.89 -14.45
CA LYS A 3 12.38 -13.37 -13.77
C LYS A 3 12.11 -11.99 -14.36
N ASN A 4 10.94 -11.81 -14.98
CA ASN A 4 10.51 -10.49 -15.44
C ASN A 4 10.54 -9.57 -14.22
N LYS A 5 11.39 -8.54 -14.29
CA LYS A 5 11.57 -7.61 -13.19
C LYS A 5 10.36 -6.67 -13.18
N ILE A 6 9.67 -6.59 -12.05
CA ILE A 6 8.52 -5.69 -11.90
C ILE A 6 9.06 -4.25 -11.96
N SER A 7 8.53 -3.46 -12.90
CA SER A 7 8.77 -2.02 -12.96
C SER A 7 7.84 -1.31 -11.98
N PHE A 8 8.40 -0.45 -11.13
CA PHE A 8 7.62 0.38 -10.21
C PHE A 8 7.12 1.67 -10.87
N GLU A 9 7.55 1.99 -12.09
CA GLU A 9 7.09 3.19 -12.82
C GLU A 9 7.30 4.51 -12.04
N THR A 10 8.29 4.55 -11.14
CA THR A 10 8.63 5.70 -10.29
C THR A 10 8.91 6.98 -11.08
N ARG A 11 9.26 6.86 -12.36
CA ARG A 11 9.50 7.99 -13.25
C ARG A 11 8.30 8.93 -13.41
N PHE A 12 7.08 8.44 -13.28
CA PHE A 12 5.87 9.23 -13.53
C PHE A 12 5.46 10.11 -12.35
N TRP A 13 5.90 9.78 -11.13
CA TRP A 13 5.48 10.47 -9.91
C TRP A 13 6.66 10.91 -9.03
N ALA A 14 7.76 10.15 -8.98
CA ALA A 14 8.97 10.49 -8.23
C ALA A 14 10.08 11.16 -9.07
N GLY A 15 9.97 11.14 -10.40
CA GLY A 15 10.93 11.79 -11.31
C GLY A 15 12.25 11.04 -11.53
N PHE A 16 12.42 9.85 -10.96
CA PHE A 16 13.58 8.98 -11.19
C PHE A 16 13.16 7.53 -11.40
N VAL A 17 14.09 6.69 -11.88
CA VAL A 17 13.86 5.25 -12.06
C VAL A 17 14.62 4.48 -10.99
N THR A 18 13.93 3.63 -10.23
CA THR A 18 14.57 2.63 -9.38
C THR A 18 13.94 1.27 -9.59
N GLU A 19 14.78 0.26 -9.40
CA GLU A 19 14.43 -1.14 -9.43
C GLU A 19 14.53 -1.79 -8.04
N ASN A 20 14.94 -1.02 -7.03
CA ASN A 20 15.05 -1.46 -5.65
C ASN A 20 13.72 -1.19 -4.93
N PRO A 21 13.04 -2.22 -4.40
CA PRO A 21 11.75 -2.03 -3.74
C PRO A 21 11.85 -1.16 -2.49
N PHE A 22 12.98 -1.11 -1.78
CA PHE A 22 13.12 -0.24 -0.61
C PHE A 22 13.29 1.23 -1.01
N GLU A 23 14.07 1.52 -2.05
CA GLU A 23 14.16 2.90 -2.58
C GLU A 23 12.83 3.38 -3.14
N ALA A 24 12.11 2.51 -3.86
CA ALA A 24 10.78 2.83 -4.37
C ALA A 24 9.78 3.04 -3.22
N PHE A 25 9.91 2.27 -2.14
CA PHE A 25 9.08 2.42 -0.94
C PHE A 25 9.32 3.75 -0.23
N ASP A 26 10.58 4.12 0.01
CA ASP A 26 10.92 5.39 0.64
C ASP A 26 10.40 6.57 -0.21
N ALA A 27 10.55 6.48 -1.53
CA ALA A 27 10.07 7.49 -2.46
C ALA A 27 8.56 7.73 -2.38
N ILE A 28 7.74 6.70 -2.10
CA ILE A 28 6.28 6.87 -1.93
C ILE A 28 6.00 7.87 -0.81
N PHE A 29 6.63 7.70 0.34
CA PHE A 29 6.37 8.56 1.50
C PHE A 29 7.13 9.89 1.45
N ASP A 30 8.13 10.03 0.58
CA ASP A 30 8.74 11.32 0.25
C ASP A 30 7.88 12.12 -0.74
N PHE A 31 7.13 11.44 -1.61
CA PHE A 31 6.24 12.08 -2.58
C PHE A 31 5.01 12.72 -1.91
N ALA A 32 4.37 12.02 -0.97
CA ALA A 32 3.22 12.56 -0.24
C ALA A 32 3.05 11.94 1.16
N HIS A 33 2.38 12.68 2.04
CA HIS A 33 2.00 12.18 3.38
C HIS A 33 0.94 11.08 3.30
N LEU A 34 0.89 10.20 4.30
CA LEU A 34 -0.11 9.13 4.43
C LEU A 34 -1.55 9.60 4.19
N ASP A 35 -1.91 10.77 4.75
CA ASP A 35 -3.24 11.37 4.61
C ASP A 35 -3.62 11.67 3.16
N TYR A 36 -2.64 12.03 2.31
CA TYR A 36 -2.89 12.22 0.88
C TYR A 36 -3.41 10.93 0.25
N TYR A 37 -2.72 9.81 0.48
CA TYR A 37 -3.10 8.53 -0.12
C TYR A 37 -4.45 8.04 0.36
N LYS A 38 -4.68 8.07 1.68
CA LYS A 38 -5.94 7.64 2.27
C LYS A 38 -7.10 8.51 1.80
N HIS A 39 -6.95 9.83 1.84
CA HIS A 39 -7.99 10.75 1.43
C HIS A 39 -8.35 10.57 -0.05
N ASN A 40 -7.36 10.53 -0.96
CA ASN A 40 -7.64 10.36 -2.38
C ASN A 40 -8.25 8.98 -2.68
N LEU A 41 -7.84 7.92 -1.99
CA LEU A 41 -8.41 6.59 -2.14
C LEU A 41 -9.88 6.54 -1.68
N SER A 42 -10.16 7.04 -0.47
CA SER A 42 -11.52 7.09 0.07
C SER A 42 -12.44 7.98 -0.77
N GLU A 43 -11.95 9.12 -1.24
CA GLU A 43 -12.72 9.99 -2.13
C GLU A 43 -12.97 9.34 -3.49
N ALA A 44 -11.97 8.69 -4.11
CA ALA A 44 -12.16 7.99 -5.37
C ALA A 44 -13.27 6.92 -5.26
N VAL A 45 -13.20 6.06 -4.24
CA VAL A 45 -14.24 5.05 -3.95
C VAL A 45 -15.61 5.71 -3.73
N LEU A 46 -15.69 6.78 -2.92
CA LEU A 46 -16.93 7.48 -2.66
C LEU A 46 -17.53 8.12 -3.93
N TYR A 47 -16.69 8.64 -4.81
CA TYR A 47 -17.12 9.29 -6.04
C TYR A 47 -17.67 8.34 -7.08
N CYS A 48 -17.30 7.06 -7.05
CA CYS A 48 -17.90 6.08 -7.93
C CYS A 48 -19.43 6.00 -7.72
N TYR A 49 -19.93 6.27 -6.50
CA TYR A 49 -21.35 6.28 -6.14
C TYR A 49 -22.03 7.64 -6.37
N LYS A 50 -21.27 8.66 -6.78
CA LYS A 50 -21.78 10.01 -7.01
C LYS A 50 -22.02 10.20 -8.51
N ARG A 51 -23.07 10.96 -8.85
CA ARG A 51 -23.27 11.48 -10.21
C ARG A 51 -22.44 12.75 -10.45
N LYS A 52 -21.14 12.69 -10.14
CA LYS A 52 -20.19 13.81 -10.20
C LYS A 52 -18.81 13.28 -10.55
N VAL A 53 -18.05 14.06 -11.31
CA VAL A 53 -16.66 13.73 -11.66
C VAL A 53 -15.72 14.11 -10.51
N TYR A 54 -14.92 13.16 -10.05
CA TYR A 54 -13.89 13.38 -9.05
C TYR A 54 -12.79 14.28 -9.58
N LYS A 55 -12.38 15.29 -8.78
CA LYS A 55 -11.37 16.30 -9.16
C LYS A 55 -11.63 16.90 -10.56
N GLN A 56 -12.89 17.21 -10.89
CA GLN A 56 -13.30 17.73 -12.20
C GLN A 56 -12.44 18.93 -12.68
N ASP A 57 -12.04 19.82 -11.78
CA ASP A 57 -11.22 21.00 -12.12
C ASP A 57 -9.75 20.66 -12.45
N ASN A 58 -9.26 19.51 -12.00
CA ASN A 58 -7.89 19.06 -12.25
C ASN A 58 -7.80 17.51 -12.23
N PRO A 59 -8.26 16.84 -13.30
CA PRO A 59 -8.26 15.38 -13.39
C PRO A 59 -6.85 14.77 -13.46
N CYS A 60 -5.83 15.57 -13.80
CA CYS A 60 -4.43 15.13 -13.77
C CYS A 60 -4.02 14.60 -12.37
N ASN A 61 -4.57 15.19 -11.30
CA ASN A 61 -4.31 14.72 -9.94
C ASN A 61 -4.76 13.27 -9.72
N VAL A 62 -5.84 12.83 -10.38
CA VAL A 62 -6.34 11.44 -10.29
C VAL A 62 -5.36 10.49 -10.98
N PHE A 63 -4.78 10.90 -12.12
CA PHE A 63 -3.75 10.12 -12.81
C PHE A 63 -2.46 10.00 -11.99
N VAL A 64 -2.00 11.09 -11.37
CA VAL A 64 -0.81 11.08 -10.50
C VAL A 64 -1.06 10.20 -9.27
N PHE A 65 -2.23 10.29 -8.65
CA PHE A 65 -2.65 9.39 -7.57
C PHE A 65 -2.65 7.92 -8.02
N TYR A 66 -3.30 7.61 -9.14
CA TYR A 66 -3.39 6.25 -9.69
C TYR A 66 -2.01 5.64 -9.92
N THR A 67 -1.09 6.40 -10.55
CA THR A 67 0.26 5.92 -10.85
C THR A 67 1.09 5.69 -9.59
N ALA A 68 1.01 6.60 -8.61
CA ALA A 68 1.71 6.46 -7.33
C ALA A 68 1.19 5.26 -6.53
N VAL A 69 -0.13 5.06 -6.44
CA VAL A 69 -0.72 3.95 -5.69
C VAL A 69 -0.53 2.59 -6.40
N THR A 70 -0.57 2.57 -7.73
CA THR A 70 -0.19 1.37 -8.50
C THR A 70 1.27 0.98 -8.25
N SER A 71 2.17 1.97 -8.21
CA SER A 71 3.57 1.75 -7.83
C SER A 71 3.67 1.19 -6.41
N PHE A 72 2.96 1.78 -5.45
CA PHE A 72 2.91 1.30 -4.07
C PHE A 72 2.47 -0.16 -3.98
N LEU A 73 1.41 -0.57 -4.68
CA LEU A 73 0.95 -1.96 -4.73
C LEU A 73 2.05 -2.91 -5.21
N LYS A 74 2.75 -2.55 -6.30
CA LYS A 74 3.88 -3.35 -6.83
C LYS A 74 5.05 -3.43 -5.86
N VAL A 75 5.34 -2.34 -5.15
CA VAL A 75 6.37 -2.31 -4.10
C VAL A 75 5.97 -3.23 -2.94
N CYS A 76 4.76 -3.11 -2.42
CA CYS A 76 4.21 -3.97 -1.36
C CYS A 76 4.26 -5.46 -1.77
N TYR A 77 3.88 -5.77 -3.01
CA TYR A 77 3.96 -7.12 -3.56
C TYR A 77 5.39 -7.66 -3.55
N CYS A 78 6.40 -6.82 -3.84
CA CYS A 78 7.80 -7.21 -3.75
C CYS A 78 8.30 -7.35 -2.31
N LEU A 79 7.79 -6.52 -1.39
CA LEU A 79 8.19 -6.49 0.01
C LEU A 79 7.59 -7.63 0.83
N LYS A 80 6.41 -8.16 0.49
CA LYS A 80 5.75 -9.26 1.22
C LYS A 80 6.65 -10.50 1.38
N ASP A 81 7.52 -10.76 0.39
CA ASP A 81 8.45 -11.89 0.37
C ASP A 81 9.76 -11.60 1.12
N LYS A 82 10.01 -10.34 1.48
CA LYS A 82 11.23 -9.90 2.19
C LYS A 82 11.17 -10.17 3.69
N SER A 83 9.99 -10.38 4.26
CA SER A 83 9.79 -10.71 5.68
C SER A 83 10.62 -11.91 6.17
N LYS A 84 10.96 -12.85 5.27
CA LYS A 84 11.86 -13.98 5.58
C LYS A 84 13.28 -13.58 5.97
N LYS A 85 13.72 -12.36 5.62
CA LYS A 85 15.08 -11.86 5.83
C LYS A 85 15.12 -10.50 6.53
N TRP A 86 13.98 -9.84 6.64
CA TRP A 86 13.84 -8.48 7.13
C TRP A 86 12.72 -8.42 8.15
N LYS A 87 12.91 -7.63 9.19
CA LYS A 87 11.91 -7.34 10.22
C LYS A 87 11.81 -5.84 10.43
N VAL A 88 10.65 -5.38 10.86
CA VAL A 88 10.47 -3.99 11.28
C VAL A 88 11.09 -3.85 12.68
N LYS A 89 11.78 -2.74 12.95
CA LYS A 89 12.34 -2.50 14.28
C LYS A 89 11.23 -2.35 15.31
N GLU A 90 11.54 -2.64 16.57
CA GLU A 90 10.57 -2.47 17.64
C GLU A 90 10.20 -0.99 17.84
N SER A 91 8.94 -0.75 18.22
CA SER A 91 8.47 0.59 18.55
C SER A 91 9.16 1.11 19.82
N SER A 92 9.76 2.30 19.76
CA SER A 92 10.16 3.04 20.95
C SER A 92 9.00 3.79 21.61
N ARG A 93 7.84 3.88 20.94
CA ARG A 93 6.63 4.58 21.41
C ARG A 93 5.70 3.64 22.17
N CYS A 94 5.10 4.17 23.25
CA CYS A 94 4.13 3.49 24.10
C CYS A 94 2.90 3.02 23.30
N GLU A 95 2.40 1.81 23.56
CA GLU A 95 1.30 1.13 22.85
C GLU A 95 0.00 1.98 22.71
N LYS A 96 -0.18 3.03 23.52
CA LYS A 96 -1.40 3.87 23.54
C LYS A 96 -1.67 4.67 22.26
N VAL A 97 -0.70 4.83 21.36
CA VAL A 97 -0.89 5.53 20.07
C VAL A 97 -1.58 4.63 19.03
N PHE A 98 -1.63 3.32 19.25
CA PHE A 98 -2.15 2.33 18.31
C PHE A 98 -3.64 2.49 17.96
N HIS A 99 -4.44 3.13 18.82
CA HIS A 99 -5.89 3.26 18.65
C HIS A 99 -6.35 4.07 17.41
N LEU A 100 -5.42 4.66 16.63
CA LEU A 100 -5.73 5.45 15.45
C LEU A 100 -5.37 4.77 14.12
N SER A 101 -4.86 3.53 14.14
CA SER A 101 -4.53 2.78 12.91
C SER A 101 -5.61 1.76 12.55
N SER A 102 -5.68 1.37 11.27
CA SER A 102 -6.57 0.28 10.80
C SER A 102 -6.05 -1.14 11.08
N LEU A 103 -4.88 -1.26 11.71
CA LEU A 103 -4.18 -2.53 11.92
C LEU A 103 -4.69 -3.25 13.17
N THR A 104 -4.58 -4.58 13.21
CA THR A 104 -4.69 -5.35 14.46
C THR A 104 -3.41 -5.24 15.29
N LYS A 105 -3.45 -5.66 16.56
CA LYS A 105 -2.24 -5.64 17.42
C LYS A 105 -1.11 -6.49 16.82
N GLU A 106 -1.47 -7.62 16.23
CA GLU A 106 -0.52 -8.52 15.56
C GLU A 106 0.11 -7.84 14.33
N GLU A 107 -0.70 -7.22 13.49
CA GLU A 107 -0.25 -6.47 12.30
C GLU A 107 0.58 -5.24 12.64
N TYR A 108 0.28 -4.56 13.75
CA TYR A 108 1.08 -3.45 14.25
C TYR A 108 2.46 -3.88 14.74
N ASN A 109 2.56 -5.09 15.29
CA ASN A 109 3.84 -5.66 15.72
C ASN A 109 4.64 -6.19 14.53
N ASP A 110 3.97 -6.80 13.55
CA ASP A 110 4.57 -7.26 12.29
C ASP A 110 3.82 -6.72 11.06
N PRO A 111 4.21 -5.52 10.56
CA PRO A 111 3.62 -4.93 9.35
C PRO A 111 3.75 -5.77 8.09
N PHE A 112 4.70 -6.71 8.01
CA PHE A 112 4.79 -7.59 6.86
C PHE A 112 3.60 -8.55 6.76
N LEU A 113 2.97 -8.89 7.89
CA LEU A 113 1.77 -9.72 7.93
C LEU A 113 0.62 -9.06 7.16
N VAL A 114 0.51 -7.73 7.21
CA VAL A 114 -0.49 -6.96 6.46
C VAL A 114 -0.32 -7.16 4.96
N LEU A 115 0.92 -7.08 4.47
CA LEU A 115 1.22 -7.27 3.05
C LEU A 115 0.90 -8.72 2.63
N GLN A 116 1.28 -9.69 3.46
CA GLN A 116 1.03 -11.11 3.17
C GLN A 116 -0.46 -11.44 3.14
N ASN A 117 -1.22 -10.95 4.12
CA ASN A 117 -2.67 -11.15 4.20
C ASN A 117 -3.37 -10.50 2.99
N ALA A 118 -3.01 -9.26 2.66
CA ALA A 118 -3.57 -8.57 1.50
C ALA A 118 -3.35 -9.35 0.20
N PHE A 119 -2.14 -9.88 -0.04
CA PHE A 119 -1.85 -10.65 -1.24
C PHE A 119 -2.25 -12.12 -1.20
N THR A 120 -2.78 -12.58 -0.06
CA THR A 120 -3.45 -13.88 0.06
C THR A 120 -4.93 -13.75 -0.32
N GLU A 121 -5.55 -12.64 0.06
CA GLU A 121 -6.96 -12.35 -0.25
C GLU A 121 -7.14 -11.84 -1.68
N ASN A 122 -6.26 -10.94 -2.15
CA ASN A 122 -6.32 -10.38 -3.50
C ASN A 122 -4.96 -10.48 -4.20
N THR A 123 -4.94 -10.99 -5.41
CA THR A 123 -3.78 -10.96 -6.29
C THR A 123 -3.37 -9.53 -6.63
N LEU A 124 -2.12 -9.33 -7.05
CA LEU A 124 -1.66 -8.02 -7.52
C LEU A 124 -2.54 -7.51 -8.68
N GLN A 125 -2.94 -8.40 -9.59
CA GLN A 125 -3.81 -8.07 -10.72
C GLN A 125 -5.21 -7.62 -10.27
N GLU A 126 -5.79 -8.25 -9.25
CA GLU A 126 -7.09 -7.83 -8.70
C GLU A 126 -6.99 -6.46 -8.04
N PHE A 127 -5.89 -6.15 -7.33
CA PHE A 127 -5.66 -4.80 -6.82
C PHE A 127 -5.48 -3.76 -7.94
N GLU A 128 -4.73 -4.09 -9.00
CA GLU A 128 -4.55 -3.21 -10.17
C GLU A 128 -5.88 -2.98 -10.92
N PHE A 129 -6.70 -4.02 -11.04
CA PHE A 129 -8.04 -3.95 -11.61
C PHE A 129 -8.94 -3.06 -10.76
N PHE A 130 -9.03 -3.32 -9.46
CA PHE A 130 -9.76 -2.48 -8.50
C PHE A 130 -9.37 -1.01 -8.63
N LEU A 131 -8.06 -0.71 -8.66
CA LEU A 131 -7.58 0.66 -8.73
C LEU A 131 -7.96 1.34 -10.05
N SER A 132 -7.96 0.60 -11.15
CA SER A 132 -8.36 1.09 -12.46
C SER A 132 -9.87 1.33 -12.52
N GLU A 133 -10.66 0.42 -11.97
CA GLU A 133 -12.11 0.50 -11.90
C GLU A 133 -12.58 1.70 -11.06
N ILE A 134 -12.02 1.92 -9.86
CA ILE A 134 -12.39 3.09 -9.05
C ILE A 134 -12.01 4.41 -9.72
N VAL A 135 -10.92 4.43 -10.51
CA VAL A 135 -10.50 5.63 -11.23
C VAL A 135 -11.45 5.89 -12.41
N GLU A 136 -11.76 4.87 -13.20
CA GLU A 136 -12.72 4.98 -14.30
C GLU A 136 -14.08 5.48 -13.80
N LEU A 137 -14.62 4.84 -12.77
CA LEU A 137 -15.94 5.15 -12.24
C LEU A 137 -15.98 6.51 -11.53
N SER A 138 -14.96 6.87 -10.76
CA SER A 138 -14.89 8.19 -10.10
C SER A 138 -14.77 9.34 -11.11
N LEU A 139 -14.26 9.08 -12.32
CA LEU A 139 -14.18 10.06 -13.40
C LEU A 139 -15.44 10.07 -14.30
N SER A 140 -16.39 9.17 -14.07
CA SER A 140 -17.67 9.14 -14.77
C SER A 140 -18.66 10.16 -14.19
N PRO A 141 -19.43 10.89 -15.02
CA PRO A 141 -20.53 11.71 -14.53
C PRO A 141 -21.76 10.89 -14.12
N TYR A 142 -21.78 9.59 -14.42
CA TYR A 142 -22.86 8.67 -14.09
C TYR A 142 -22.44 7.78 -12.94
N ALA A 143 -23.41 7.44 -12.06
CA ALA A 143 -23.16 6.44 -11.03
C ALA A 143 -22.91 5.08 -11.72
N GLY A 144 -21.82 4.41 -11.32
CA GLY A 144 -21.48 3.08 -11.83
C GLY A 144 -22.39 2.01 -11.25
N ASP A 145 -22.65 0.97 -12.04
CA ASP A 145 -23.14 -0.32 -11.53
C ASP A 145 -21.91 -1.20 -11.38
N TYR A 146 -21.61 -1.62 -10.14
CA TYR A 146 -20.40 -2.39 -9.86
C TYR A 146 -20.76 -3.85 -9.82
N GLU A 147 -20.09 -4.65 -10.65
CA GLU A 147 -20.19 -6.10 -10.56
C GLU A 147 -19.16 -6.68 -9.58
N SER A 148 -18.12 -5.91 -9.22
CA SER A 148 -16.98 -6.34 -8.41
C SER A 148 -17.07 -5.88 -6.94
N ASP A 149 -16.37 -6.59 -6.06
CA ASP A 149 -16.21 -6.20 -4.66
C ASP A 149 -15.14 -5.09 -4.52
N LEU A 150 -15.59 -3.85 -4.33
CA LEU A 150 -14.71 -2.71 -4.04
C LEU A 150 -14.27 -2.63 -2.58
N THR A 151 -14.97 -3.31 -1.67
CA THR A 151 -14.77 -3.13 -0.22
C THR A 151 -13.51 -3.84 0.25
N THR A 152 -13.32 -5.10 -0.16
CA THR A 152 -12.19 -5.91 0.31
C THR A 152 -10.84 -5.33 -0.14
N PRO A 153 -10.62 -5.00 -1.43
CA PRO A 153 -9.36 -4.39 -1.87
C PRO A 153 -9.13 -3.02 -1.22
N TYR A 154 -10.18 -2.22 -1.03
CA TYR A 154 -10.09 -0.94 -0.34
C TYR A 154 -9.58 -1.10 1.11
N ILE A 155 -10.17 -2.00 1.89
CA ILE A 155 -9.76 -2.25 3.28
C ILE A 155 -8.30 -2.70 3.33
N HIS A 156 -7.91 -3.65 2.50
CA HIS A 156 -6.53 -4.13 2.47
C HIS A 156 -5.55 -3.03 2.07
N LEU A 157 -5.90 -2.17 1.10
CA LEU A 157 -5.04 -1.07 0.68
C LEU A 157 -4.87 -0.01 1.77
N ILE A 158 -5.93 0.34 2.51
CA ILE A 158 -5.86 1.22 3.69
C ILE A 158 -4.91 0.63 4.75
N LYS A 159 -5.03 -0.66 5.03
CA LYS A 159 -4.14 -1.34 5.97
C LYS A 159 -2.70 -1.37 5.49
N MET A 160 -2.45 -1.65 4.20
CA MET A 160 -1.11 -1.61 3.63
C MET A 160 -0.47 -0.23 3.75
N LEU A 161 -1.23 0.84 3.56
CA LEU A 161 -0.76 2.22 3.74
C LEU A 161 -0.35 2.49 5.21
N ASP A 162 -1.17 2.08 6.18
CA ASP A 162 -0.83 2.19 7.61
C ASP A 162 0.41 1.37 7.99
N ALA A 163 0.48 0.13 7.51
CA ALA A 163 1.63 -0.74 7.69
C ALA A 163 2.89 -0.11 7.09
N GLY A 164 2.75 0.52 5.91
CA GLY A 164 3.84 1.16 5.21
C GLY A 164 4.42 2.35 5.99
N GLU A 165 3.57 3.26 6.48
CA GLU A 165 4.04 4.37 7.32
C GLU A 165 4.73 3.82 8.58
N LEU A 166 4.20 2.76 9.19
CA LEU A 166 4.82 2.15 10.36
C LEU A 166 6.21 1.54 10.07
N MET A 167 6.36 0.89 8.92
CA MET A 167 7.64 0.36 8.44
C MET A 167 8.66 1.49 8.21
N ARG A 168 8.21 2.63 7.70
CA ARG A 168 9.04 3.83 7.52
C ARG A 168 9.44 4.45 8.85
N GLU A 169 8.48 4.70 9.75
CA GLU A 169 8.72 5.35 11.05
C GLU A 169 9.70 4.54 11.92
N ARG A 170 9.52 3.22 11.99
CA ARG A 170 10.38 2.35 12.80
C ARG A 170 11.65 1.96 12.06
N GLY A 171 11.61 1.93 10.74
CA GLY A 171 12.66 1.38 9.89
C GLY A 171 12.64 -0.14 9.84
N VAL A 172 13.26 -0.68 8.79
CA VAL A 172 13.36 -2.11 8.52
C VAL A 172 14.83 -2.54 8.65
N GLU A 173 15.09 -3.68 9.28
CA GLU A 173 16.42 -4.24 9.44
C GLU A 173 16.50 -5.71 9.05
N ARG A 174 17.70 -6.17 8.70
CA ARG A 174 17.91 -7.59 8.40
C ARG A 174 17.87 -8.40 9.69
N ILE A 175 17.20 -9.54 9.63
CA ILE A 175 17.18 -10.51 10.73
C ILE A 175 18.62 -11.03 10.92
N LYS A 176 19.18 -10.85 12.12
CA LYS A 176 20.51 -11.38 12.47
C LYS A 176 20.39 -12.89 12.70
N LYS A 177 21.43 -13.65 12.33
CA LYS A 177 21.45 -15.13 12.52
C LYS A 177 21.22 -15.56 13.98
N THR A 178 21.58 -14.72 14.95
CA THR A 178 21.37 -14.96 16.39
C THR A 178 19.89 -14.89 16.81
N ASP A 179 19.04 -14.16 16.09
CA ASP A 179 17.60 -14.06 16.41
C ASP A 179 16.80 -15.31 15.98
N GLN A 180 17.39 -16.16 15.12
CA GLN A 180 16.79 -17.43 14.70
C GLN A 180 16.96 -18.54 15.76
N ILE A 181 17.74 -18.28 16.81
CA ILE A 181 18.06 -19.21 17.90
C ILE A 181 17.45 -18.66 19.19
N LYS A 182 16.13 -18.45 19.24
CA LYS A 182 15.43 -18.49 20.53
C LYS A 182 14.88 -19.90 20.69
N PRO A 183 15.41 -20.72 21.61
CA PRO A 183 14.86 -22.03 21.86
C PRO A 183 13.46 -21.87 22.46
N VAL A 184 12.56 -22.76 22.04
CA VAL A 184 11.35 -23.08 22.79
C VAL A 184 11.82 -23.63 24.14
N THR A 185 11.76 -22.81 25.18
CA THR A 185 11.89 -23.28 26.56
C THR A 185 10.51 -23.63 27.09
N GLU A 186 10.32 -24.93 27.29
CA GLU A 186 9.41 -25.70 28.15
C GLU A 186 8.05 -25.11 28.57
#